data_AF-A0A2U8X6K2-F1
#
_entry.id   AF-A0A2U8X6K2-F1
#
_cell.length_a   1.000
_cell.length_b   1.000
_cell.length_c   1.000
_cell.angle_alpha   90.00
_cell.angle_beta   90.00
_cell.angle_gamma   90.00
#
_symmetry.space_group_name_H-M   'P 1'
#
loop_
_entity.id
_entity.type
_entity.pdbx_description
1 polymer ?
#
loop_
_entity_poly.entity_id
_entity_poly.type
_entity_poly.pdbx_seq_one_letter_code
_entity_poly.pdbx_strand_id
1 'polypeptide(L)'
;MTFETERRALQRVVAVAGLVPVLGGLYGVLFGQAGLGGGAFDISSDSHFRYLSGLLLGIGLLFWSTVPGIEAKTSLFRFLTMVVVLGGLARLLGLWLTGLPSLTMLAALGMELVVTPLLCLWQIRVANRAGTPVL
;
A
#
# COMPACT_ATOMS: atom_id res chain seq x y z
N MET A 1 -23.20 -8.70 -11.57
CA MET A 1 -22.68 -7.31 -11.63
C MET A 1 -22.18 -7.02 -13.05
N THR A 2 -22.58 -5.91 -13.66
CA THR A 2 -22.08 -5.49 -14.97
C THR A 2 -20.59 -5.13 -14.88
N PHE A 3 -19.89 -5.12 -16.02
CA PHE A 3 -18.47 -4.73 -16.04
C PHE A 3 -18.24 -3.33 -15.48
N GLU A 4 -19.02 -2.34 -15.92
CA GLU A 4 -18.86 -0.95 -15.48
C GLU A 4 -19.10 -0.80 -13.97
N THR A 5 -20.11 -1.48 -13.41
CA THR A 5 -20.35 -1.44 -11.96
C THR A 5 -19.19 -2.08 -11.18
N GLU A 6 -18.64 -3.20 -11.65
CA GLU A 6 -17.48 -3.85 -11.02
C GLU A 6 -16.24 -2.97 -11.06
N ARG A 7 -15.96 -2.39 -12.22
CA ARG A 7 -14.84 -1.47 -12.43
C ARG A 7 -14.93 -0.26 -11.50
N ARG A 8 -16.12 0.39 -11.44
CA ARG A 8 -16.37 1.53 -10.53
C ARG A 8 -16.25 1.15 -9.06
N ALA A 9 -16.68 -0.06 -8.68
CA ALA A 9 -16.50 -0.54 -7.32
C ALA A 9 -15.01 -0.69 -6.96
N LEU A 10 -14.23 -1.34 -7.83
CA LEU A 10 -12.78 -1.48 -7.64
C LEU A 10 -12.09 -0.11 -7.56
N GLN A 11 -12.44 0.84 -8.44
CA GLN A 11 -11.90 2.20 -8.41
C GLN A 11 -12.10 2.88 -7.05
N ARG A 12 -13.33 2.81 -6.51
CA ARG A 12 -13.66 3.41 -5.20
C ARG A 12 -12.91 2.72 -4.07
N VAL A 13 -12.86 1.40 -4.07
CA VAL A 13 -12.17 0.64 -3.03
C VAL A 13 -10.67 0.94 -3.04
N VAL A 14 -10.02 0.98 -4.20
CA VAL A 14 -8.60 1.34 -4.32
C VAL A 14 -8.36 2.81 -3.95
N ALA A 15 -9.26 3.72 -4.31
CA ALA A 15 -9.17 5.12 -3.90
C ALA A 15 -9.21 5.26 -2.37
N VAL A 16 -10.11 4.53 -1.69
CA VAL A 16 -10.20 4.54 -0.24
C VAL A 16 -9.01 3.83 0.40
N ALA A 17 -8.64 2.64 -0.08
CA ALA A 17 -7.49 1.89 0.45
C ALA A 17 -6.17 2.68 0.33
N GLY A 18 -6.01 3.43 -0.77
CA GLY A 18 -4.86 4.31 -0.99
C GLY A 18 -4.73 5.46 0.01
N LEU A 19 -5.79 5.81 0.76
CA LEU A 19 -5.68 6.77 1.86
C LEU A 19 -4.70 6.30 2.93
N VAL A 20 -4.60 4.99 3.19
CA VAL A 20 -3.73 4.43 4.23
C VAL A 20 -2.25 4.77 3.96
N PRO A 21 -1.65 4.37 2.81
CA PRO A 21 -0.27 4.73 2.51
C PRO A 21 -0.06 6.24 2.29
N VAL A 22 -1.05 6.97 1.73
CA VAL A 22 -0.91 8.41 1.52
C VAL A 22 -0.89 9.17 2.84
N LEU A 23 -1.88 8.96 3.70
CA LEU A 23 -1.95 9.67 4.98
C LEU A 23 -0.87 9.20 5.94
N GLY A 24 -0.60 7.89 6.02
CA GLY A 24 0.46 7.34 6.85
C GLY A 24 1.85 7.81 6.40
N GLY A 25 2.11 7.77 5.09
CA GLY A 25 3.36 8.26 4.51
C GLY A 25 3.53 9.76 4.69
N LEU A 26 2.51 10.57 4.40
CA LEU A 26 2.55 12.02 4.60
C LEU A 26 2.77 12.37 6.07
N TYR A 27 2.08 11.71 6.99
CA TYR A 27 2.26 11.90 8.42
C TYR A 27 3.71 11.60 8.82
N GLY A 28 4.25 10.45 8.42
CA GLY A 28 5.63 10.08 8.75
C GLY A 28 6.68 11.01 8.14
N VAL A 29 6.44 11.54 6.93
CA VAL A 29 7.30 12.55 6.30
C VAL A 29 7.32 13.85 7.09
N LEU A 30 6.17 14.30 7.60
CA LEU A 30 6.04 15.58 8.31
C LEU A 30 6.52 15.48 9.76
N PHE A 31 6.09 14.46 10.48
CA PHE A 31 6.29 14.35 11.93
C PHE A 31 7.45 13.43 12.33
N GLY A 32 7.99 12.63 11.41
CA GLY A 32 9.08 11.70 11.71
C GLY A 32 8.72 10.69 12.79
N GLN A 33 9.73 10.14 13.47
CA GLN A 33 9.53 9.22 14.60
C GLN A 33 8.92 9.91 15.82
N ALA A 34 9.08 11.24 15.95
CA ALA A 34 8.48 12.01 17.03
C ALA A 34 6.94 11.89 17.07
N GLY A 35 6.29 11.70 15.90
CA GLY A 35 4.85 11.46 15.81
C GLY A 35 4.39 10.10 16.36
N LEU A 36 5.29 9.14 16.59
CA LEU A 36 4.98 7.82 17.15
C LEU A 36 5.02 7.78 18.69
N GLY A 37 5.44 8.88 19.33
CA GLY A 37 5.50 9.04 20.78
C GLY A 37 6.89 8.83 21.40
N GLY A 38 7.17 9.61 22.46
CA GLY A 38 8.22 9.49 23.48
C GLY A 38 9.59 8.85 23.13
N GLY A 39 10.65 9.67 23.08
CA GLY A 39 12.03 9.19 23.10
C GLY A 39 13.02 10.17 22.47
N ALA A 40 14.30 10.06 22.84
CA ALA A 40 15.38 10.66 22.05
C ALA A 40 15.68 9.71 20.89
N PHE A 41 15.29 10.10 19.67
CA PHE A 41 15.58 9.33 18.48
C PHE A 41 16.94 9.71 17.93
N ASP A 42 17.72 8.71 17.54
CA ASP A 42 18.92 8.94 16.76
C ASP A 42 18.55 9.63 15.43
N ILE A 43 19.34 10.65 15.05
CA ILE A 43 19.10 11.48 13.86
C ILE A 43 19.08 10.61 12.58
N SER A 44 19.95 9.61 12.51
CA SER A 44 20.04 8.73 11.34
C SER A 44 18.79 7.86 11.23
N SER A 45 18.29 7.38 12.37
CA SER A 45 17.06 6.61 12.46
C SER A 45 15.82 7.44 12.06
N ASP A 46 15.70 8.69 12.52
CA ASP A 46 14.58 9.57 12.10
C ASP A 46 14.62 9.87 10.60
N SER A 47 15.80 10.18 10.06
CA SER A 47 16.01 10.40 8.63
C SER A 47 15.59 9.17 7.81
N HIS A 48 15.99 7.97 8.22
CA HIS A 48 15.60 6.73 7.56
C HIS A 48 14.09 6.48 7.63
N PHE A 49 13.45 6.76 8.78
CA PHE A 49 12.01 6.66 8.93
C PHE A 49 11.24 7.62 8.00
N ARG A 50 11.70 8.88 7.88
CA ARG A 50 11.11 9.86 6.94
C ARG A 50 11.27 9.42 5.49
N TYR A 51 12.43 8.86 5.13
CA TYR A 51 12.67 8.29 3.80
C TYR A 51 11.67 7.16 3.49
N LEU A 52 11.54 6.17 4.39
CA LEU A 52 10.57 5.07 4.22
C LEU A 52 9.12 5.58 4.16
N SER A 53 8.78 6.60 4.94
CA SER A 53 7.47 7.25 4.91
C SER A 53 7.21 7.95 3.58
N GLY A 54 8.22 8.59 2.99
CA GLY A 54 8.16 9.18 1.66
C GLY A 54 7.95 8.15 0.56
N LEU A 55 8.61 6.99 0.66
CA LEU A 55 8.36 5.86 -0.25
C LEU A 55 6.93 5.34 -0.12
N LEU A 56 6.42 5.18 1.11
CA LEU A 56 5.04 4.76 1.37
C LEU A 56 4.03 5.74 0.77
N LEU A 57 4.25 7.05 0.96
CA LEU A 57 3.44 8.11 0.33
C LEU A 57 3.47 7.98 -1.20
N GLY A 58 4.66 7.84 -1.78
CA GLY A 58 4.84 7.65 -3.22
C GLY A 58 4.08 6.45 -3.77
N ILE A 59 4.15 5.30 -3.08
CA ILE A 59 3.38 4.09 -3.43
C ILE A 59 1.88 4.38 -3.42
N GLY A 60 1.37 5.06 -2.38
CA GLY A 60 -0.03 5.44 -2.28
C GLY A 60 -0.50 6.34 -3.42
N LEU A 61 0.29 7.37 -3.76
CA LEU A 61 0.02 8.26 -4.89
C LEU A 61 0.05 7.51 -6.23
N LEU A 62 0.98 6.57 -6.40
CA LEU A 62 1.06 5.74 -7.60
C LEU A 62 -0.16 4.82 -7.73
N PHE A 63 -0.65 4.22 -6.63
CA PHE A 63 -1.92 3.49 -6.65
C PHE A 63 -3.10 4.38 -7.05
N TRP A 64 -3.21 5.60 -6.51
CA TRP A 64 -4.24 6.55 -6.93
C TRP A 64 -4.13 6.92 -8.41
N SER A 65 -2.93 7.05 -8.95
CA SER A 65 -2.73 7.30 -10.37
C SER A 65 -3.29 6.15 -11.24
N THR A 66 -3.42 4.93 -10.71
CA THR A 66 -4.03 3.81 -11.43
C THR A 66 -5.54 3.90 -11.54
N VAL A 67 -6.21 4.58 -10.59
CA VAL A 67 -7.67 4.54 -10.42
C VAL A 67 -8.44 4.93 -11.69
N PRO A 68 -8.15 6.04 -12.40
CA PRO A 68 -8.97 6.44 -13.55
C PRO A 68 -9.03 5.41 -14.70
N GLY A 69 -7.99 4.59 -14.86
CA GLY A 69 -7.86 3.57 -15.92
C GLY A 69 -7.40 2.23 -15.34
N ILE A 70 -8.02 1.81 -14.25
CA ILE A 70 -7.59 0.67 -13.42
C ILE A 70 -7.56 -0.65 -14.17
N GLU A 71 -8.39 -0.81 -15.20
CA GLU A 71 -8.45 -1.97 -16.09
C GLU A 71 -7.23 -2.10 -17.01
N ALA A 72 -6.63 -0.97 -17.41
CA ALA A 72 -5.51 -0.93 -18.37
C ALA A 72 -4.14 -0.83 -17.68
N LYS A 73 -4.09 -0.28 -16.46
CA LYS A 73 -2.84 -0.04 -15.71
C LYS A 73 -2.37 -1.28 -14.93
N THR A 74 -2.46 -2.46 -15.54
CA THR A 74 -2.16 -3.77 -14.93
C THR A 74 -0.73 -3.89 -14.44
N SER A 75 0.25 -3.55 -15.29
CA SER A 75 1.68 -3.69 -14.97
C SER A 75 2.07 -2.88 -13.73
N LEU A 76 1.72 -1.58 -13.70
CA LEU A 76 1.98 -0.72 -12.55
C LEU A 76 1.25 -1.23 -11.30
N PHE A 77 -0.03 -1.60 -11.39
CA PHE A 77 -0.79 -2.08 -10.24
C PHE A 77 -0.16 -3.34 -9.61
N ARG A 78 0.26 -4.29 -10.44
CA ARG A 78 0.91 -5.53 -10.00
C ARG A 78 2.29 -5.29 -9.43
N PHE A 79 3.08 -4.41 -10.06
CA PHE A 79 4.39 -4.01 -9.56
C PHE A 79 4.26 -3.39 -8.16
N LEU A 80 3.35 -2.43 -7.97
CA LEU A 80 3.10 -1.83 -6.66
C LEU A 80 2.62 -2.88 -5.64
N THR A 81 1.77 -3.80 -6.06
CA THR A 81 1.34 -4.92 -5.20
C THR A 81 2.54 -5.76 -4.75
N MET A 82 3.44 -6.12 -5.66
CA MET A 82 4.66 -6.87 -5.34
C MET A 82 5.52 -6.10 -4.33
N VAL A 83 5.74 -4.81 -4.54
CA VAL A 83 6.51 -3.96 -3.61
C VAL A 83 5.89 -3.96 -2.20
N VAL A 84 4.56 -3.82 -2.13
CA VAL A 84 3.81 -3.84 -0.86
C VAL A 84 3.91 -5.20 -0.17
N VAL A 85 3.78 -6.30 -0.92
CA VAL A 85 3.91 -7.67 -0.36
C VAL A 85 5.33 -7.90 0.16
N LEU A 86 6.36 -7.49 -0.57
CA LEU A 86 7.75 -7.60 -0.11
C LEU A 86 7.97 -6.81 1.18
N GLY A 87 7.40 -5.60 1.28
CA GLY A 87 7.39 -4.82 2.51
C GLY A 87 6.69 -5.54 3.67
N GLY A 88 5.53 -6.15 3.41
CA GLY A 88 4.79 -6.95 4.38
C GLY A 88 5.55 -8.19 4.84
N LEU A 89 6.24 -8.89 3.94
CA LEU A 89 7.08 -10.04 4.30
C LEU A 89 8.27 -9.61 5.17
N ALA A 90 8.90 -8.47 4.87
CA ALA A 90 9.94 -7.91 5.72
C ALA A 90 9.40 -7.54 7.11
N ARG A 91 8.18 -7.00 7.19
CA ARG A 91 7.52 -6.70 8.47
C ARG A 91 7.12 -7.97 9.24
N LEU A 92 6.66 -9.02 8.56
CA LEU A 92 6.36 -10.31 9.16
C LEU A 92 7.62 -10.96 9.75
N LEU A 93 8.73 -10.91 9.01
CA LEU A 93 10.04 -11.34 9.52
C LEU A 93 10.44 -10.51 10.75
N GLY A 94 10.24 -9.19 10.72
CA GLY A 94 10.45 -8.32 11.86
C GLY A 94 9.65 -8.76 13.10
N LEU A 95 8.35 -9.02 12.95
CA LEU A 95 7.49 -9.53 14.02
C LEU A 95 8.03 -10.83 14.62
N TRP A 96 8.54 -11.73 13.78
CA TRP A 96 9.13 -12.99 14.24
C TRP A 96 10.45 -12.80 14.99
N LEU A 97 11.26 -11.81 14.59
CA LEU A 97 12.59 -11.55 15.18
C LEU A 97 12.55 -10.67 16.43
N THR A 98 11.69 -9.65 16.47
CA THR A 98 11.69 -8.61 17.52
C THR A 98 10.42 -8.61 18.38
N GLY A 99 9.44 -9.46 18.07
CA GLY A 99 8.22 -9.64 18.84
C GLY A 99 7.00 -8.90 18.29
N LEU A 100 5.90 -8.94 19.05
CA LEU A 100 4.60 -8.41 18.63
C LEU A 100 4.63 -6.88 18.51
N PRO A 101 4.39 -6.33 17.31
CA PRO A 101 4.33 -4.89 17.12
C PRO A 101 2.97 -4.33 17.56
N SER A 102 2.84 -3.01 17.51
CA SER A 102 1.58 -2.32 17.85
C SER A 102 0.42 -2.76 16.96
N LEU A 103 -0.81 -2.54 17.43
CA LEU A 103 -2.02 -2.87 16.67
C LEU A 103 -2.07 -2.17 15.30
N THR A 104 -1.55 -0.95 15.20
CA THR A 104 -1.46 -0.22 13.93
C THR A 104 -0.52 -0.89 12.94
N MET A 105 0.61 -1.44 13.40
CA MET A 105 1.54 -2.21 12.57
C MET A 105 0.96 -3.56 12.15
N LEU A 106 0.19 -4.22 13.03
CA LEU A 106 -0.53 -5.45 12.67
C LEU A 106 -1.62 -5.18 11.61
N ALA A 107 -2.35 -4.07 11.73
CA ALA A 107 -3.31 -3.64 10.72
C ALA A 107 -2.62 -3.34 9.38
N ALA A 108 -1.47 -2.67 9.41
CA ALA A 108 -0.66 -2.42 8.22
C ALA A 108 -0.16 -3.73 7.59
N LEU A 109 0.26 -4.71 8.40
CA LEU A 109 0.65 -6.04 7.91
C LEU A 109 -0.52 -6.76 7.22
N GLY A 110 -1.74 -6.66 7.77
CA GLY A 110 -2.95 -7.17 7.12
C GLY A 110 -3.25 -6.46 5.79
N MET A 111 -3.04 -5.14 5.73
CA MET A 111 -3.16 -4.39 4.48
C MET A 111 -2.15 -4.85 3.41
N GLU A 112 -0.93 -5.16 3.83
CA GLU A 112 0.17 -5.55 2.93
C GLU A 112 0.02 -6.97 2.40
N LEU A 113 -0.32 -7.93 3.26
CA LEU A 113 -0.31 -9.36 2.92
C LEU A 113 -1.69 -9.93 2.59
N VAL A 114 -2.78 -9.20 2.85
CA VAL A 114 -4.14 -9.66 2.58
C VAL A 114 -4.87 -8.69 1.65
N VAL A 115 -5.07 -7.44 2.07
CA VAL A 115 -5.92 -6.51 1.31
C VAL A 115 -5.33 -6.18 -0.05
N THR A 116 -4.06 -5.77 -0.11
CA THR A 116 -3.40 -5.38 -1.36
C THR A 116 -3.37 -6.54 -2.39
N PRO A 117 -2.98 -7.78 -2.01
CA PRO A 117 -3.07 -8.93 -2.91
C PRO A 117 -4.49 -9.21 -3.42
N LEU A 118 -5.51 -9.15 -2.54
CA LEU A 118 -6.90 -9.36 -2.95
C LEU A 118 -7.38 -8.28 -3.93
N LEU A 119 -6.99 -7.03 -3.73
CA LEU A 119 -7.28 -5.94 -4.68
C LEU A 119 -6.59 -6.17 -6.02
N CYS A 120 -5.37 -6.71 -6.03
CA CYS A 120 -4.66 -7.08 -7.25
C CYS A 120 -5.36 -8.21 -8.01
N LEU A 121 -5.79 -9.26 -7.31
CA LEU A 121 -6.57 -10.35 -7.92
C LEU A 121 -7.90 -9.83 -8.50
N TRP A 122 -8.56 -8.90 -7.81
CA TRP A 122 -9.76 -8.25 -8.34
C TRP A 122 -9.45 -7.39 -9.57
N GLN A 123 -8.33 -6.64 -9.56
CA GLN A 123 -7.87 -5.87 -10.71
C GLN A 123 -7.60 -6.77 -11.93
N ILE A 124 -6.95 -7.93 -11.73
CA ILE A 124 -6.72 -8.92 -12.79
C ILE A 124 -8.04 -9.37 -13.41
N ARG A 125 -9.04 -9.68 -12.58
CA ARG A 125 -10.37 -10.06 -13.06
C ARG A 125 -11.00 -8.95 -13.90
N VAL A 126 -10.94 -7.69 -13.45
CA VAL A 126 -11.49 -6.54 -14.18
C VAL A 126 -10.75 -6.33 -15.50
N ALA A 127 -9.42 -6.38 -15.51
CA ALA A 127 -8.61 -6.24 -16.73
C ALA A 127 -8.92 -7.32 -17.77
N ASN A 128 -9.06 -8.58 -17.34
CA ASN A 128 -9.42 -9.69 -18.22
C ASN A 128 -10.81 -9.49 -18.85
N ARG A 129 -11.78 -8.95 -18.09
CA ARG A 129 -13.12 -8.62 -18.61
C ARG A 129 -13.11 -7.44 -19.59
N ALA A 130 -12.12 -6.55 -19.49
CA ALA A 130 -11.92 -5.45 -20.43
C ALA A 130 -11.22 -5.88 -21.73
N GLY A 131 -10.78 -7.13 -21.85
CA GLY A 131 -10.06 -7.64 -23.02
C GLY A 131 -8.60 -7.18 -23.11
N THR A 132 -8.02 -6.67 -22.02
CA THR A 132 -6.60 -6.31 -21.97
C THR A 132 -5.77 -7.58 -21.74
N PRO A 133 -4.93 -8.03 -22.69
CA PRO A 133 -4.12 -9.23 -22.49
C PRO A 133 -3.15 -9.04 -21.33
N VAL A 134 -3.01 -10.08 -20.52
CA VAL A 134 -2.00 -10.15 -19.46
C VAL A 134 -0.65 -10.46 -20.11
N LEU A 135 0.18 -9.43 -20.29
CA LEU A 135 1.63 -9.57 -20.54
C LEU A 135 2.39 -9.14 -19.29
#